data_AF-A0A960XUF6-F1
#
_entry.id   AF-A0A960XUF6-F1
#
_cell.length_a   1.000
_cell.length_b   1.000
_cell.length_c   1.000
_cell.angle_alpha   90.00
_cell.angle_beta   90.00
_cell.angle_gamma   90.00
#
_symmetry.space_group_name_H-M   'P 1'
#
loop_
_entity.id
_entity.type
_entity.pdbx_description
1 polymer ?
#
loop_
_entity_poly.entity_id
_entity_poly.type
_entity_poly.pdbx_seq_one_letter_code
_entity_poly.pdbx_strand_id
1 'polypeptide(L)'
;MMHRLASARAGVTPADMAFIESVLAAEGDRGPLAHLWTDPESVTAILDLQEIHRALLESAVALPVSPSLYFYVLVRHAFLDGGIDQPDLADYVAGVLVEKLDTRPDRRPGAMP
;
A
#
# COMPACT_ATOMS: atom_id res chain seq x y z
N MET A 1 -5.49 -18.45 -20.36
CA MET A 1 -4.44 -17.67 -19.67
C MET A 1 -4.95 -17.43 -18.25
N MET A 2 -4.43 -18.15 -17.25
CA MET A 2 -4.83 -17.91 -15.86
C MET A 2 -4.25 -16.56 -15.46
N HIS A 3 -5.09 -15.53 -15.33
CA HIS A 3 -4.66 -14.28 -14.72
C HIS A 3 -4.24 -14.66 -13.30
N ARG A 4 -2.94 -14.64 -13.01
CA ARG A 4 -2.49 -14.57 -11.61
C ARG A 4 -3.20 -13.35 -11.06
N LEU A 5 -4.03 -13.52 -10.03
CA LEU A 5 -4.69 -12.38 -9.40
C LEU A 5 -3.57 -11.44 -8.96
N ALA A 6 -3.58 -10.22 -9.51
CA ALA A 6 -2.64 -9.20 -9.09
C ALA A 6 -2.94 -8.93 -7.60
N SER A 7 -1.91 -9.00 -6.75
CA SER A 7 -2.04 -8.74 -5.32
C SER A 7 -0.99 -7.71 -4.96
N ALA A 8 -1.43 -6.52 -4.56
CA ALA A 8 -0.55 -5.49 -4.06
C ALA A 8 0.09 -5.92 -2.74
N ARG A 9 -0.63 -6.64 -1.88
CA ARG A 9 -0.09 -7.15 -0.60
C ARG A 9 1.15 -8.03 -0.79
N ALA A 10 1.24 -8.77 -1.89
CA ALA A 10 2.42 -9.56 -2.24
C ALA A 10 3.68 -8.73 -2.57
N GLY A 11 3.51 -7.44 -2.87
CA GLY A 11 4.59 -6.51 -3.22
C GLY A 11 4.99 -5.56 -2.08
N VAL A 12 4.52 -5.80 -0.86
CA VAL A 12 4.91 -5.03 0.34
C VAL A 12 6.35 -5.33 0.71
N THR A 13 7.10 -4.28 1.06
CA THR A 13 8.54 -4.30 1.28
C THR A 13 8.90 -4.06 2.75
N PRO A 14 10.14 -4.33 3.18
CA PRO A 14 10.60 -3.96 4.52
C PRO A 14 10.50 -2.45 4.81
N ALA A 15 10.65 -1.59 3.79
CA ALA A 15 10.53 -0.15 3.95
C ALA A 15 9.08 0.27 4.25
N ASP A 16 8.09 -0.43 3.68
CA ASP A 16 6.68 -0.25 3.98
C ASP A 16 6.37 -0.56 5.44
N MET A 17 6.93 -1.65 5.97
CA MET A 17 6.75 -2.01 7.38
C MET A 17 7.38 -0.97 8.29
N ALA A 18 8.61 -0.52 7.99
CA ALA A 18 9.27 0.54 8.77
C ALA A 18 8.48 1.86 8.75
N PHE A 19 7.88 2.21 7.61
CA PHE A 19 6.98 3.36 7.52
C PHE A 19 5.77 3.20 8.46
N ILE A 20 5.08 2.06 8.40
CA ILE A 20 3.88 1.81 9.22
C ILE A 20 4.23 1.80 10.71
N GLU A 21 5.33 1.16 11.10
CA GLU A 21 5.83 1.19 12.47
C GLU A 21 6.12 2.63 12.94
N SER A 22 6.70 3.47 12.08
CA SER A 22 6.98 4.87 12.43
C SER A 22 5.72 5.70 12.66
N VAL A 23 4.66 5.46 11.87
CA VAL A 23 3.36 6.14 12.04
C VAL A 23 2.69 5.68 13.34
N LEU A 24 2.73 4.38 13.62
CA LEU A 24 2.11 3.80 14.81
C LEU A 24 2.81 4.21 16.11
N ALA A 25 4.15 4.34 16.09
CA ALA A 25 4.94 4.81 17.23
C ALA A 25 4.71 6.30 17.53
N ALA A 26 4.43 7.11 16.51
CA ALA A 26 4.11 8.54 16.69
C ALA A 26 2.78 8.76 17.44
N GLU A 27 1.87 7.78 17.37
CA GLU A 27 0.55 7.80 18.03
C GLU A 27 0.55 7.11 19.42
N GLY A 28 1.71 6.63 19.91
CA GLY A 28 1.88 6.02 21.25
C GLY A 28 2.74 4.74 21.28
N ASP A 29 3.03 4.21 22.48
CA ASP A 29 3.79 2.97 22.67
C ASP A 29 2.94 1.74 22.30
N ARG A 30 2.88 1.44 21.00
CA ARG A 30 2.32 0.18 20.49
C ARG A 30 3.48 -0.82 20.45
N GLY A 31 3.52 -1.71 21.45
CA GLY A 31 4.57 -2.74 21.60
C GLY A 31 4.79 -3.60 20.35
N PRO A 32 5.75 -4.55 20.36
CA PRO A 32 6.36 -5.13 19.16
C PRO A 32 5.34 -5.62 18.12
N LEU A 33 5.13 -4.81 17.07
CA LEU A 33 4.15 -5.02 16.00
C LEU A 33 4.47 -6.23 15.11
N ALA A 34 5.65 -6.82 15.27
CA ALA A 34 6.14 -8.00 14.55
C ALA A 34 5.12 -9.17 14.49
N HIS A 35 4.33 -9.38 15.55
CA HIS A 35 3.32 -10.44 15.59
C HIS A 35 2.06 -10.10 14.79
N LEU A 36 1.66 -8.82 14.73
CA LEU A 36 0.49 -8.37 13.97
C LEU A 36 0.74 -8.48 12.46
N TRP A 37 1.99 -8.42 12.03
CA TRP A 37 2.39 -8.67 10.64
C TRP A 37 2.22 -10.12 10.18
N THR A 38 2.08 -11.07 11.12
CA THR A 38 1.92 -12.49 10.78
C THR A 38 0.47 -12.91 10.55
N ASP A 39 -0.48 -12.07 10.96
CA ASP A 39 -1.92 -12.31 10.81
C ASP A 39 -2.51 -11.37 9.72
N PRO A 40 -3.03 -11.91 8.60
CA PRO A 40 -3.60 -11.10 7.52
C PRO A 40 -4.75 -10.18 7.94
N GLU A 41 -5.56 -10.60 8.91
CA GLU A 41 -6.67 -9.79 9.43
C GLU A 41 -6.15 -8.59 10.23
N SER A 42 -5.18 -8.83 11.11
CA SER A 42 -4.47 -7.78 11.86
C SER A 42 -3.78 -6.77 10.95
N VAL A 43 -3.10 -7.23 9.90
CA VAL A 43 -2.48 -6.32 8.90
C VAL A 43 -3.54 -5.48 8.21
N THR A 44 -4.65 -6.08 7.80
CA THR A 44 -5.75 -5.33 7.16
C THR A 44 -6.30 -4.27 8.10
N ALA A 45 -6.55 -4.61 9.36
CA ALA A 45 -7.04 -3.67 10.35
C ALA A 45 -6.06 -2.50 10.61
N ILE A 46 -4.75 -2.76 10.59
CA ILE A 46 -3.73 -1.72 10.69
C ILE A 46 -3.80 -0.78 9.47
N LEU A 47 -3.93 -1.33 8.27
CA LEU A 47 -3.98 -0.53 7.03
C LEU A 47 -5.27 0.27 6.88
N ASP A 48 -6.34 -0.13 7.57
CA ASP A 48 -7.63 0.58 7.64
C ASP A 48 -7.59 1.79 8.60
N LEU A 49 -6.52 1.96 9.38
CA LEU A 49 -6.35 3.10 10.29
C LEU A 49 -6.23 4.43 9.52
N GLN A 50 -6.97 5.44 9.95
CA GLN A 50 -6.98 6.77 9.34
C GLN A 50 -5.60 7.46 9.45
N GLU A 51 -4.85 7.17 10.50
CA GLU A 51 -3.50 7.73 10.70
C GLU A 51 -2.53 7.22 9.63
N ILE A 52 -2.68 5.95 9.20
CA ILE A 52 -1.87 5.37 8.11
C ILE A 52 -2.21 6.04 6.79
N HIS A 53 -3.51 6.17 6.48
CA HIS A 53 -3.96 6.86 5.27
C HIS A 53 -3.49 8.32 5.22
N ARG A 54 -3.67 9.04 6.33
CA ARG A 54 -3.24 10.43 6.46
C ARG A 54 -1.73 10.57 6.29
N ALA A 55 -0.93 9.77 7.01
CA ALA A 55 0.52 9.82 6.92
C ALA A 55 1.02 9.51 5.50
N LEU A 56 0.35 8.60 4.79
CA LEU A 56 0.67 8.25 3.41
C LEU A 56 0.40 9.42 2.44
N LEU A 57 -0.69 10.18 2.64
CA LEU A 57 -1.06 11.30 1.76
C LEU A 57 -0.38 12.63 2.10
N GLU A 58 -0.09 12.87 3.39
CA GLU A 58 0.46 14.14 3.87
C GLU A 58 2.00 14.17 3.90
N SER A 59 2.67 13.04 3.64
CA SER A 59 4.13 13.00 3.57
C SER A 59 4.67 13.83 2.41
N ALA A 60 5.08 15.07 2.69
CA ALA A 60 5.68 16.02 1.76
C ALA A 60 7.08 15.63 1.26
N VAL A 61 7.67 14.57 1.83
CA VAL A 61 8.98 14.02 1.44
C VAL A 61 8.73 12.75 0.63
N ALA A 62 9.57 12.53 -0.39
CA ALA A 62 9.61 11.31 -1.20
C ALA A 62 9.41 10.08 -0.32
N LEU A 63 8.19 9.55 -0.30
CA LEU A 63 7.83 8.43 0.55
C LEU A 63 8.73 7.25 0.20
N PRO A 64 9.43 6.64 1.17
CA PRO A 64 10.17 5.40 0.93
C PRO A 64 9.22 4.19 0.87
N VAL A 65 7.96 4.38 0.47
CA VAL A 65 6.96 3.31 0.39
C VAL A 65 6.89 2.76 -1.03
N SER A 66 6.61 1.48 -1.14
CA SER A 66 6.40 0.83 -2.42
C SER A 66 5.10 1.31 -3.08
N PRO A 67 5.03 1.29 -4.42
CA PRO A 67 3.77 1.47 -5.13
C PRO A 67 2.68 0.50 -4.64
N SER A 68 3.08 -0.71 -4.23
CA SER A 68 2.19 -1.73 -3.70
C SER A 68 1.48 -1.29 -2.43
N LEU A 69 2.23 -0.83 -1.42
CA LEU A 69 1.61 -0.31 -0.19
C LEU A 69 0.77 0.93 -0.51
N TYR A 70 1.32 1.85 -1.30
CA TYR A 70 0.66 3.10 -1.64
C TYR A 70 -0.73 2.86 -2.27
N PHE A 71 -0.79 2.06 -3.33
CA PHE A 71 -2.03 1.78 -4.02
C PHE A 71 -2.98 0.94 -3.17
N TYR A 72 -2.48 0.00 -2.36
CA TYR A 72 -3.35 -0.76 -1.46
C TYR A 72 -4.09 0.15 -0.49
N VAL A 73 -3.37 1.00 0.25
CA VAL A 73 -3.97 1.90 1.26
C VAL A 73 -4.92 2.88 0.58
N LEU A 74 -4.53 3.49 -0.54
CA LEU A 74 -5.37 4.43 -1.27
C LEU A 74 -6.69 3.79 -1.73
N VAL A 75 -6.62 2.62 -2.36
CA VAL A 75 -7.81 1.89 -2.85
C VAL A 75 -8.65 1.42 -1.68
N ARG A 76 -8.03 0.90 -0.62
CA ARG A 76 -8.72 0.38 0.56
C ARG A 76 -9.56 1.47 1.23
N HIS A 77 -8.99 2.65 1.47
CA HIS A 77 -9.72 3.77 2.08
C HIS A 77 -10.82 4.32 1.16
N ALA A 78 -10.55 4.44 -0.15
CA ALA A 78 -11.59 4.84 -1.11
C ALA A 78 -12.77 3.85 -1.18
N PHE A 79 -12.51 2.56 -1.00
CA PHE A 79 -13.53 1.53 -0.96
C PHE A 79 -14.34 1.57 0.34
N LEU A 80 -13.69 1.72 1.49
CA LEU A 80 -14.37 1.91 2.77
C LEU A 80 -15.29 3.14 2.73
N ASP A 81 -14.80 4.27 2.18
CA ASP A 81 -15.61 5.48 1.99
C ASP A 81 -16.82 5.25 1.07
N GLY A 82 -16.70 4.33 0.12
CA GLY A 82 -17.75 3.92 -0.81
C GLY A 82 -18.65 2.77 -0.31
N GLY A 83 -18.44 2.26 0.92
CA GLY A 83 -19.19 1.13 1.48
C GLY A 83 -18.82 -0.25 0.89
N ILE A 84 -17.59 -0.41 0.41
CA ILE A 84 -17.05 -1.65 -0.15
C ILE A 84 -16.03 -2.23 0.86
N ASP A 85 -16.46 -3.24 1.61
CA ASP A 85 -15.67 -3.75 2.75
C ASP A 85 -14.70 -4.88 2.39
N GLN A 86 -14.75 -5.45 1.18
CA GLN A 86 -13.98 -6.65 0.83
C GLN A 86 -12.49 -6.33 0.62
N PRO A 87 -11.57 -6.79 1.51
CA PRO A 87 -10.14 -6.47 1.39
C PRO A 87 -9.50 -7.06 0.15
N ASP A 88 -9.97 -8.23 -0.31
CA ASP A 88 -9.47 -8.90 -1.50
C ASP A 88 -9.79 -8.13 -2.79
N LEU A 89 -10.92 -7.42 -2.82
CA LEU A 89 -11.27 -6.57 -3.96
C LEU A 89 -10.33 -5.36 -4.02
N ALA A 90 -10.02 -4.75 -2.87
CA ALA A 90 -9.05 -3.67 -2.78
C ALA A 90 -7.65 -4.13 -3.20
N ASP A 91 -7.22 -5.31 -2.72
CA ASP A 91 -5.93 -5.92 -3.07
C ASP A 91 -5.80 -6.20 -4.57
N TYR A 92 -6.87 -6.72 -5.19
CA TYR A 92 -6.92 -6.95 -6.61
C TYR A 92 -6.77 -5.66 -7.42
N VAL A 93 -7.59 -4.64 -7.10
CA VAL A 93 -7.57 -3.37 -7.83
C VAL A 93 -6.23 -2.66 -7.65
N ALA A 94 -5.68 -2.63 -6.44
CA ALA A 94 -4.36 -2.11 -6.17
C ALA A 94 -3.28 -2.88 -6.96
N GLY A 95 -3.35 -4.20 -6.99
CA GLY A 95 -2.43 -5.04 -7.76
C GLY A 95 -2.44 -4.71 -9.25
N VAL A 96 -3.62 -4.47 -9.83
CA VAL A 96 -3.76 -4.03 -11.23
C VAL A 96 -3.08 -2.68 -11.46
N LEU A 97 -3.20 -1.73 -10.53
CA LEU A 97 -2.53 -0.42 -10.63
C LEU A 97 -1.01 -0.54 -10.56
N VAL A 98 -0.49 -1.41 -9.69
CA VAL A 98 0.95 -1.72 -9.59
C VAL A 98 1.45 -2.29 -10.91
N GLU A 99 0.78 -3.31 -11.47
CA GLU A 99 1.16 -3.92 -12.74
C GLU A 99 1.22 -2.88 -13.87
N LYS A 100 0.26 -1.94 -13.90
CA LYS A 100 0.27 -0.86 -14.91
C LYS A 100 1.42 0.11 -14.74
N LEU A 101 1.86 0.39 -13.51
CA LEU A 101 3.03 1.23 -13.26
C LEU A 101 4.31 0.60 -13.83
N ASP A 102 4.48 -0.71 -13.61
CA ASP A 102 5.66 -1.46 -14.08
C ASP A 102 5.71 -1.59 -15.60
N THR A 103 4.56 -1.56 -16.28
CA THR A 103 4.48 -1.62 -17.75
C THR A 103 4.79 -0.32 -18.48
N ARG A 104 5.24 0.75 -17.80
CA ARG A 104 5.70 1.97 -18.49
C ARG A 104 6.90 1.63 -19.39
N PRO A 105 6.83 1.81 -20.71
CA PRO A 105 7.98 1.59 -21.57
C PRO A 105 9.08 2.59 -21.19
N ASP A 106 10.29 2.08 -21.01
CA ASP A 106 11.52 2.84 -20.79
C ASP A 106 11.60 3.98 -21.81
N ARG A 107 11.37 5.22 -21.37
CA ARG A 107 11.52 6.40 -22.23
C ARG A 107 13.01 6.66 -22.38
N ARG A 108 13.66 5.96 -23.31
CA ARG A 108 15.07 6.20 -23.68
C ARG A 108 15.24 7.25 -24.78
N PRO A 109 16.42 7.90 -24.81
CA PRO A 109 16.59 9.31 -25.16
C PRO A 109 16.79 9.49 -26.66
N GLY A 110 16.04 10.41 -27.27
CA GLY A 110 16.17 10.67 -28.70
C GLY A 110 15.26 11.73 -29.27
N ALA A 111 14.77 12.68 -28.46
CA ALA A 111 14.01 13.81 -28.97
C ALA A 111 14.76 15.11 -28.68
N MET A 112 15.42 15.63 -29.69
CA MET A 112 15.67 17.06 -29.86
C MET A 112 15.34 17.44 -31.32
N PRO A 113 14.94 18.72 -31.53
CA PRO A 113 14.04 19.15 -32.60
C PRO A 113 14.64 19.15 -34.01
#